data_AF-A0A5C3LPE2-F1
#
_entry.id   AF-A0A5C3LPE2-F1
#
_cell.length_a   1.000
_cell.length_b   1.000
_cell.length_c   1.000
_cell.angle_alpha   90.00
_cell.angle_beta   90.00
_cell.angle_gamma   90.00
#
_symmetry.space_group_name_H-M   'P 1'
#
loop_
_entity.id
_entity.type
_entity.pdbx_description
1 polymer ?
#
loop_
_entity_poly.entity_id
_entity_poly.type
_entity_poly.pdbx_seq_one_letter_code
_entity_poly.pdbx_strand_id
1 'polypeptide(L)'
;MPHPTTTSPRPSSSRTSSISTITSPPTGSPASTRFLNACLADLCKDKKVQAYEQKEHKDIGKKNGFKPMELLQSVVLISDEWTPESGLVTAAQKVQRSKITKAFKAKINEVYRSN
;
A
#
# COMPACT_ATOMS: atom_id res chain seq x y z
N MET A 1 -27.32 65.63 -19.56
CA MET A 1 -28.40 65.34 -18.58
C MET A 1 -28.31 63.85 -18.21
N PRO A 2 -28.57 63.49 -16.95
CA PRO A 2 -27.66 62.73 -16.09
C PRO A 2 -28.20 61.36 -15.59
N HIS A 3 -27.29 60.61 -14.95
CA HIS A 3 -27.38 59.45 -14.04
C HIS A 3 -28.45 59.60 -12.91
N PRO A 4 -28.69 58.65 -11.95
CA PRO A 4 -28.07 57.34 -11.61
C PRO A 4 -29.11 56.23 -11.28
N THR A 5 -28.76 54.99 -10.94
CA THR A 5 -28.79 54.29 -9.61
C THR A 5 -29.11 52.81 -9.96
N THR A 6 -28.69 51.72 -9.34
CA THR A 6 -28.35 51.39 -7.96
C THR A 6 -27.52 50.10 -7.94
N THR A 7 -26.42 50.17 -7.20
CA THR A 7 -25.60 49.07 -6.70
C THR A 7 -26.41 48.11 -5.82
N SER A 8 -26.30 46.81 -6.06
CA SER A 8 -26.52 45.78 -5.03
C SER A 8 -25.25 44.91 -4.90
N PRO A 9 -24.72 44.71 -3.68
CA PRO A 9 -23.42 44.08 -3.47
C PRO A 9 -23.53 42.54 -3.54
N ARG A 10 -22.59 41.90 -4.24
CA ARG A 10 -22.37 40.45 -4.18
C ARG A 10 -21.42 40.15 -3.01
N PRO A 11 -21.70 39.14 -2.17
CA PRO A 11 -21.03 38.95 -0.89
C PRO A 11 -19.52 38.65 -1.03
N SER A 12 -18.76 39.35 -0.19
CA SER A 12 -17.39 39.07 0.19
C SER A 12 -17.23 37.60 0.60
N SER A 13 -16.38 36.85 -0.11
CA SER A 13 -15.77 35.64 0.44
C SER A 13 -14.36 35.98 0.87
N SER A 14 -14.26 36.45 2.11
CA SER A 14 -13.01 36.45 2.88
C SER A 14 -12.54 35.00 3.00
N ARG A 15 -11.79 34.53 2.02
CA ARG A 15 -11.07 33.26 2.12
C ARG A 15 -9.84 33.51 2.99
N THR A 16 -10.06 33.48 4.30
CA THR A 16 -9.01 33.50 5.30
C THR A 16 -8.13 32.28 5.06
N SER A 17 -6.97 32.49 4.43
CA SER A 17 -5.91 31.49 4.36
C SER A 17 -5.21 31.45 5.71
N SER A 18 -5.77 30.70 6.65
CA SER A 18 -5.10 30.34 7.90
C SER A 18 -4.03 29.29 7.57
N ILE A 19 -2.81 29.73 7.31
CA ILE A 19 -1.65 28.84 7.32
C ILE A 19 -1.37 28.49 8.79
N SER A 20 -1.86 27.33 9.22
CA SER A 20 -1.47 26.75 10.50
C SER A 20 -0.07 26.17 10.35
N THR A 21 0.93 26.93 10.77
CA THR A 21 2.28 26.41 11.04
C THR A 21 2.17 25.39 12.16
N ILE A 22 2.18 24.09 11.83
CA ILE A 22 2.30 23.03 12.83
C ILE A 22 3.73 23.03 13.37
N THR A 23 3.89 23.73 14.48
CA THR A 23 5.00 23.67 15.41
C THR A 23 5.21 22.22 15.88
N SER A 24 6.39 21.69 15.60
CA SER A 24 7.13 20.61 16.29
C SER A 24 6.42 19.26 16.51
N PRO A 25 7.01 18.13 16.07
CA PRO A 25 6.52 16.82 16.49
C PRO A 25 6.82 16.59 17.99
N PRO A 26 5.85 16.08 18.78
CA PRO A 26 6.09 15.66 20.16
C PRO A 26 6.98 14.42 20.20
N THR A 27 8.00 14.51 21.06
CA THR A 27 8.88 13.42 21.47
C THR A 27 8.07 12.25 22.00
N GLY A 28 7.93 11.20 21.18
CA GLY A 28 7.17 10.00 21.53
C GLY A 28 7.57 8.79 20.69
N SER A 29 8.49 8.00 21.23
CA SER A 29 8.86 6.64 20.79
C SER A 29 9.66 6.50 19.48
N PRO A 30 10.98 6.21 19.53
CA PRO A 30 11.82 5.98 18.35
C PRO A 30 11.54 4.64 17.61
N ALA A 31 10.57 3.84 18.08
CA ALA A 31 10.31 2.52 17.50
C ALA A 31 9.38 2.54 16.28
N SER A 32 8.57 3.60 16.08
CA SER A 32 7.51 3.62 15.06
C SER A 32 7.88 4.38 13.78
N THR A 33 8.91 5.22 13.81
CA THR A 33 9.29 6.11 12.69
C THR A 33 10.03 5.39 11.55
N ARG A 34 10.41 4.12 11.73
CA ARG A 34 11.27 3.40 10.76
C ARG A 34 10.59 3.12 9.41
N PHE A 35 9.26 3.22 9.35
CA PHE A 35 8.49 2.97 8.13
C PHE A 35 8.27 4.20 7.26
N LEU A 36 8.53 5.42 7.76
CA LEU A 36 8.17 6.65 7.05
C LEU A 36 9.15 7.01 5.90
N ASN A 37 10.27 6.29 5.77
CA ASN A 37 11.31 6.58 4.76
C ASN A 37 11.86 5.32 4.06
N ALA A 38 11.24 4.15 4.24
CA ALA A 38 11.68 2.94 3.56
C ALA A 38 11.07 2.87 2.15
N CYS A 39 11.88 2.54 1.15
CA CYS A 39 11.37 2.28 -0.20
C CYS A 39 10.56 0.97 -0.22
N LEU A 40 9.58 0.86 -1.12
CA LEU A 40 8.73 -0.34 -1.27
C LEU A 40 9.58 -1.62 -1.37
N ALA A 41 10.69 -1.56 -2.12
CA ALA A 41 11.61 -2.69 -2.28
C ALA A 41 12.23 -3.17 -0.95
N ASP A 42 12.44 -2.26 0.01
CA ASP A 42 12.97 -2.60 1.32
C ASP A 42 11.89 -3.18 2.24
N LEU A 43 10.67 -2.63 2.17
CA LEU A 43 9.52 -3.15 2.89
C LEU A 43 9.16 -4.58 2.48
N CYS A 44 9.21 -4.90 1.17
CA CYS A 44 8.95 -6.25 0.69
C CYS A 44 9.98 -7.29 1.22
N LYS A 45 11.19 -6.85 1.58
CA LYS A 45 12.25 -7.72 2.14
C LYS A 45 12.16 -7.86 3.67
N ASP A 46 11.41 -6.99 4.35
CA ASP A 46 11.30 -7.03 5.80
C ASP A 46 10.42 -8.20 6.26
N LYS A 47 11.01 -9.09 7.06
CA LYS A 47 10.33 -10.26 7.64
C LYS A 47 9.15 -9.87 8.53
N LYS A 48 9.18 -8.70 9.17
CA LYS A 48 8.08 -8.20 10.00
C LYS A 48 6.85 -7.88 9.15
N VAL A 49 7.07 -7.28 7.97
CA VAL A 49 5.99 -6.98 7.02
C VAL A 49 5.42 -8.27 6.45
N GLN A 50 6.26 -9.22 6.03
CA GLN A 50 5.79 -10.53 5.55
C GLN A 50 4.98 -11.29 6.61
N ALA A 51 5.42 -11.28 7.88
CA ALA A 51 4.71 -11.91 8.97
C ALA A 51 3.37 -11.22 9.28
N TYR A 52 3.31 -9.89 9.18
CA TYR A 52 2.07 -9.12 9.34
C TYR A 52 1.06 -9.46 8.24
N GLU A 53 1.46 -9.37 6.97
CA GLU A 53 0.64 -9.71 5.80
C GLU A 53 0.13 -11.14 5.88
N GLN A 54 1.01 -12.08 6.23
CA GLN A 54 0.64 -13.48 6.41
C GLN A 54 -0.41 -13.66 7.51
N LYS A 55 -0.23 -13.00 8.66
CA LYS A 55 -1.19 -13.07 9.76
C LYS A 55 -2.55 -12.53 9.33
N GLU A 56 -2.59 -11.40 8.65
CA GLU A 56 -3.83 -10.80 8.17
C GLU A 56 -4.57 -11.76 7.22
N HIS A 57 -3.89 -12.32 6.22
CA HIS A 57 -4.49 -13.28 5.29
C HIS A 57 -4.98 -14.55 6.00
N LYS A 58 -4.25 -15.06 7.00
CA LYS A 58 -4.70 -16.18 7.83
C LYS A 58 -5.96 -15.82 8.61
N ASP A 59 -6.01 -14.63 9.19
CA ASP A 59 -7.16 -14.17 9.97
C ASP A 59 -8.40 -13.97 9.07
N ILE A 60 -8.22 -13.45 7.85
CA ILE A 60 -9.28 -13.40 6.82
C ILE A 60 -9.74 -14.81 6.46
N GLY A 61 -8.83 -15.76 6.21
CA GLY A 61 -9.18 -17.15 5.90
C GLY A 61 -9.99 -17.81 7.01
N LYS A 62 -9.57 -17.63 8.27
CA LYS A 62 -10.32 -18.13 9.45
C LYS A 62 -11.71 -17.53 9.55
N LYS A 63 -11.84 -16.22 9.34
CA LYS A 63 -13.14 -15.52 9.36
C LYS A 63 -14.09 -16.02 8.27
N ASN A 64 -13.55 -16.46 7.13
CA ASN A 64 -14.31 -17.04 6.02
C ASN A 64 -14.49 -18.57 6.13
N GLY A 65 -14.11 -19.19 7.25
CA GLY A 65 -14.31 -20.63 7.49
C GLY A 65 -13.35 -21.57 6.75
N PHE A 66 -12.20 -21.08 6.31
CA PHE A 66 -11.20 -21.92 5.63
C PHE A 66 -10.61 -22.94 6.61
N LYS A 67 -10.41 -24.17 6.14
CA LYS A 67 -9.78 -25.24 6.91
C LYS A 67 -8.31 -24.92 7.16
N PRO A 68 -7.68 -25.49 8.21
CA PRO A 68 -6.26 -25.28 8.49
C PRO A 68 -5.33 -25.60 7.30
N MET A 69 -5.70 -26.57 6.46
CA MET A 69 -4.94 -26.94 5.25
C MET A 69 -5.10 -25.95 4.09
N GLU A 70 -6.08 -25.05 4.14
CA GLU A 70 -6.32 -24.02 3.12
C GLU A 70 -5.68 -22.68 3.49
N LEU A 71 -5.17 -22.55 4.73
CA LEU A 71 -4.53 -21.32 5.21
C LEU A 71 -3.10 -21.17 4.66
N LEU A 72 -2.75 -19.94 4.28
CA LEU A 72 -1.42 -19.62 3.74
C LEU A 72 -0.31 -19.83 4.78
N GLN A 73 0.63 -20.72 4.50
CA GLN A 73 1.78 -20.99 5.39
C GLN A 73 2.93 -20.01 5.26
N SER A 74 3.03 -19.27 4.16
CA SER A 74 4.04 -18.23 3.97
C SER A 74 3.63 -17.30 2.83
N VAL A 75 4.18 -16.09 2.80
CA VAL A 75 3.94 -15.08 1.75
C VAL A 75 5.28 -14.55 1.26
N VAL A 76 5.41 -14.37 -0.05
CA VAL A 76 6.55 -13.68 -0.68
C VAL A 76 6.06 -12.33 -1.20
N LEU A 77 6.62 -11.24 -0.70
CA LEU A 77 6.33 -9.89 -1.16
C LEU A 77 7.32 -9.47 -2.25
N ILE A 78 6.81 -8.83 -3.29
CA ILE A 78 7.57 -8.43 -4.48
C ILE A 78 7.22 -6.97 -4.77
N SER A 79 8.24 -6.12 -4.97
CA SER A 79 8.06 -4.72 -5.33
C SER A 79 7.95 -4.48 -6.84
N ASP A 80 8.22 -5.52 -7.64
CA ASP A 80 8.17 -5.45 -9.10
C ASP A 80 6.71 -5.43 -9.58
N GLU A 81 6.39 -4.45 -10.42
CA GLU A 81 5.06 -4.27 -10.99
C GLU A 81 4.73 -5.35 -12.02
N TRP A 82 3.48 -5.82 -12.04
CA TRP A 82 3.03 -6.88 -12.95
C TRP A 82 2.24 -6.29 -14.11
N THR A 83 2.95 -5.95 -15.17
CA THR A 83 2.38 -5.42 -16.42
C THR A 83 2.24 -6.51 -17.49
N PRO A 84 1.35 -6.31 -18.49
CA PRO A 84 1.29 -7.19 -19.65
C PRO A 84 2.62 -7.28 -20.41
N GLU A 85 3.40 -6.19 -20.40
CA GLU A 85 4.71 -6.06 -21.06
C GLU A 85 5.79 -6.92 -20.38
N SER A 86 5.75 -7.05 -19.05
CA SER A 86 6.64 -7.99 -18.33
C SER A 86 6.27 -9.45 -18.58
N GLY A 87 5.09 -9.69 -19.17
CA GLY A 87 4.58 -11.02 -19.48
C GLY A 87 4.12 -11.82 -18.25
N LEU A 88 4.10 -11.21 -17.06
CA LEU A 88 3.64 -11.85 -15.82
C LEU A 88 2.11 -11.93 -15.75
N VAL A 89 1.43 -11.02 -16.45
CA VAL A 89 -0.03 -11.01 -16.61
C VAL A 89 -0.39 -10.93 -18.09
N THR A 90 -1.61 -11.35 -18.44
CA THR A 90 -2.18 -11.10 -19.78
C THR A 90 -2.61 -9.64 -19.91
N ALA A 91 -2.93 -9.18 -21.13
CA ALA A 91 -3.56 -7.87 -21.35
C ALA A 91 -4.85 -7.65 -20.52
N ALA A 92 -5.57 -8.71 -20.17
CA ALA A 92 -6.75 -8.68 -19.28
C ALA A 92 -6.40 -8.76 -17.78
N GLN A 93 -5.16 -8.48 -17.38
CA GLN A 93 -4.64 -8.58 -16.01
C GLN A 93 -4.75 -9.98 -15.36
N LYS A 94 -4.99 -11.03 -16.14
CA LYS A 94 -4.98 -12.41 -15.65
C LYS A 94 -3.54 -12.89 -15.40
N VAL A 95 -3.30 -13.40 -14.20
CA VAL A 95 -2.03 -13.95 -13.71
C VAL A 95 -1.56 -15.14 -14.57
N GLN A 96 -0.34 -15.05 -15.12
CA GLN A 96 0.30 -16.16 -15.82
C GLN A 96 1.15 -17.01 -14.85
N ARG A 97 0.47 -17.89 -14.10
CA ARG A 97 1.07 -18.69 -13.00
C ARG A 97 2.40 -19.34 -13.38
N SER A 98 2.48 -20.02 -14.52
CA SER A 98 3.70 -20.71 -14.97
C SER A 98 4.89 -19.77 -15.20
N LYS A 99 4.65 -18.53 -15.63
CA LYS A 99 5.72 -17.54 -15.84
C LYS A 99 6.17 -16.92 -14.52
N ILE A 100 5.21 -16.60 -13.64
CA ILE A 100 5.50 -16.08 -12.30
C ILE A 100 6.30 -17.10 -11.48
N THR A 101 5.89 -18.37 -11.49
CA THR A 101 6.63 -19.43 -10.80
C THR A 101 8.06 -19.57 -11.32
N LYS A 102 8.29 -19.38 -12.63
CA LYS A 102 9.64 -19.39 -13.21
C LYS A 102 10.45 -18.15 -12.80
N ALA A 103 9.86 -16.97 -12.90
CA ALA A 103 10.51 -15.69 -12.59
C ALA A 103 10.94 -15.60 -11.11
N PHE A 104 10.10 -16.09 -10.19
CA PHE A 104 10.35 -16.00 -8.75
C PHE A 104 10.70 -17.35 -8.11
N LYS A 105 11.11 -18.34 -8.90
CA LYS A 105 11.41 -19.71 -8.42
C LYS A 105 12.38 -19.72 -7.24
N ALA A 106 13.40 -18.87 -7.27
CA ALA A 106 14.40 -18.77 -6.21
C ALA A 106 13.76 -18.36 -4.87
N LYS A 107 12.99 -17.26 -4.87
CA LYS A 107 12.29 -16.75 -3.67
C LYS A 107 11.27 -17.75 -3.14
N ILE A 108 10.51 -18.38 -4.04
CA ILE A 108 9.52 -19.41 -3.68
C ILE A 108 10.22 -20.60 -2.98
N ASN A 109 11.32 -21.09 -3.56
CA ASN A 109 12.07 -22.21 -2.98
C ASN A 109 12.75 -21.85 -1.65
N GLU A 110 13.19 -20.61 -1.47
CA GLU A 110 13.76 -20.14 -0.20
C GLU A 110 12.74 -20.22 0.93
N VAL A 111 11.51 -19.78 0.67
CA VAL A 111 10.41 -19.83 1.63
C VAL A 111 10.03 -21.27 1.96
N TYR A 112 9.93 -22.15 0.97
CA TYR A 112 9.66 -23.58 1.23
C TYR A 112 10.75 -24.30 2.02
N ARG A 113 11.99 -23.78 2.05
CA ARG A 113 13.07 -24.33 2.89
C ARG A 113 13.09 -23.75 4.30
N SER A 114 12.52 -22.56 4.48
CA SER A 114 12.60 -21.78 5.72
C SER A 114 11.32 -21.90 6.57
N ASN A 115 10.34 -22.66 6.11
CA ASN A 115 9.05 -22.94 6.76
C ASN A 115 8.99 -24.39 7.20
#